data_AF-A0A850DNF1-F1
#
_entry.id   AF-A0A850DNF1-F1
#
_cell.length_a   1.000
_cell.length_b   1.000
_cell.length_c   1.000
_cell.angle_alpha   90.00
_cell.angle_beta   90.00
_cell.angle_gamma   90.00
#
_symmetry.space_group_name_H-M   'P 1'
#
loop_
_entity.id
_entity.type
_entity.pdbx_description
1 polymer ?
#
loop_
_entity_poly.entity_id
_entity_poly.type
_entity_poly.pdbx_seq_one_letter_code
_entity_poly.pdbx_strand_id
1 'polypeptide(L)'
;RARTSPLPPAPPPRGPLTPNGSAARHPMARLAKAERAMHELRRATAASNSVAAEHVRDTAATAESGSAALRAMAGDVVAMERAAEVAPAQTRPALTAAIARLDAGVADYEAMIAAAVEVISLAGEGVHRGGHDIRDDIRHATDRLRGLAEGLAHFRNDP
;
A
#
# COMPACT_ATOMS: atom_id res chain seq x y z
N ARG A 1 -35.38 -9.76 -8.25
CA ARG A 1 -33.96 -9.33 -8.35
C ARG A 1 -33.48 -8.96 -6.95
N ALA A 2 -32.63 -9.79 -6.33
CA ALA A 2 -32.08 -9.49 -5.01
C ALA A 2 -31.04 -8.36 -5.13
N ARG A 3 -31.17 -7.35 -4.26
CA ARG A 3 -30.20 -6.26 -4.11
C ARG A 3 -28.98 -6.82 -3.37
N THR A 4 -27.93 -7.16 -4.09
CA THR A 4 -26.60 -7.42 -3.52
C THR A 4 -26.05 -6.08 -3.04
N SER A 5 -26.38 -5.69 -1.82
CA SER A 5 -25.71 -4.57 -1.16
C SER A 5 -24.23 -4.94 -1.03
N PRO A 6 -23.28 -4.10 -1.49
CA PRO A 6 -21.86 -4.43 -1.39
C PRO A 6 -21.50 -4.64 0.07
N LEU A 7 -20.91 -5.80 0.37
CA LEU A 7 -20.49 -6.15 1.72
C LEU A 7 -19.47 -5.12 2.20
N PRO A 8 -19.56 -4.64 3.45
CA PRO A 8 -18.61 -3.67 3.96
C PRO A 8 -17.18 -4.22 3.86
N PRO A 9 -16.21 -3.34 3.59
CA PRO A 9 -14.82 -3.70 3.43
C PRO A 9 -14.27 -4.45 4.66
N ALA A 10 -13.76 -5.66 4.47
CA ALA A 10 -13.12 -6.44 5.53
C ALA A 10 -11.97 -5.64 6.17
N PRO A 11 -11.82 -5.67 7.51
CA PRO A 11 -10.72 -4.98 8.19
C PRO A 11 -9.37 -5.62 7.80
N PRO A 12 -8.28 -4.83 7.76
CA PRO A 12 -6.96 -5.36 7.45
C PRO A 12 -6.55 -6.44 8.45
N PRO A 13 -5.81 -7.48 8.01
CA PRO A 13 -5.42 -8.58 8.87
C PRO A 13 -4.54 -8.09 10.03
N ARG A 14 -4.90 -8.47 11.25
CA ARG A 14 -4.06 -8.28 12.44
C ARG A 14 -3.01 -9.39 12.48
N GLY A 15 -1.95 -9.23 11.69
CA GLY A 15 -0.80 -10.13 11.73
C GLY A 15 -0.07 -10.07 13.08
N PRO A 16 0.67 -11.12 13.48
CA PRO A 16 1.52 -11.06 14.65
C PRO A 16 2.49 -9.88 14.52
N LEU A 17 2.57 -9.07 15.58
CA LEU A 17 3.51 -7.95 15.63
C LEU A 17 4.93 -8.50 15.48
N THR A 18 5.74 -7.84 14.66
CA THR A 18 7.18 -8.14 14.54
C THR A 18 7.84 -8.13 15.92
N PRO A 19 8.78 -9.05 16.20
CA PRO A 19 9.41 -9.17 17.51
C PRO A 19 9.93 -7.84 18.05
N ASN A 20 9.87 -7.66 19.37
CA ASN A 20 10.43 -6.47 20.02
C ASN A 20 11.94 -6.41 19.73
N GLY A 21 12.43 -5.28 19.19
CA GLY A 21 13.82 -5.08 18.81
C GLY A 21 14.16 -5.36 17.34
N SER A 22 13.23 -5.92 16.55
CA SER A 22 13.43 -6.12 15.11
C SER A 22 13.45 -4.78 14.35
N ALA A 23 14.36 -4.63 13.39
CA ALA A 23 14.42 -3.49 12.49
C ALA A 23 13.19 -3.42 11.57
N ALA A 24 12.53 -4.56 11.29
CA ALA A 24 11.28 -4.61 10.53
C ALA A 24 10.09 -3.96 11.26
N ARG A 25 10.20 -3.68 12.57
CA ARG A 25 9.09 -3.16 13.37
C ARG A 25 8.62 -1.79 12.94
N HIS A 26 9.54 -0.85 12.70
CA HIS A 26 9.17 0.50 12.31
C HIS A 26 8.48 0.54 10.92
N PRO A 27 9.03 -0.10 9.86
CA PRO A 27 8.34 -0.24 8.59
C PRO A 27 6.95 -0.90 8.71
N MET A 28 6.80 -1.94 9.53
CA MET A 28 5.49 -2.61 9.69
C MET A 28 4.46 -1.76 10.44
N ALA A 29 4.88 -0.92 11.39
CA ALA A 29 3.97 0.02 12.05
C ALA A 29 3.43 1.09 11.08
N ARG A 30 4.31 1.57 10.18
CA ARG A 30 3.97 2.49 9.08
C ARG A 30 2.99 1.84 8.10
N LEU A 31 3.30 0.64 7.62
CA LEU A 31 2.41 -0.14 6.75
C LEU A 31 1.02 -0.30 7.38
N ALA A 32 0.94 -0.69 8.65
CA ALA A 32 -0.34 -0.84 9.35
C ALA A 32 -1.13 0.47 9.44
N LYS A 33 -0.47 1.63 9.49
CA LYS A 33 -1.13 2.94 9.45
C LYS A 33 -1.66 3.23 8.04
N ALA A 34 -0.88 2.96 7.01
CA ALA A 34 -1.29 3.15 5.61
C ALA A 34 -2.48 2.26 5.24
N GLU A 35 -2.51 1.01 5.69
CA GLU A 35 -3.63 0.08 5.48
C GLU A 35 -4.93 0.55 6.13
N ARG A 36 -4.84 1.09 7.35
CA ARG A 36 -6.00 1.70 8.00
C ARG A 36 -6.53 2.87 7.16
N ALA A 37 -5.64 3.74 6.67
CA ALA A 37 -6.05 4.83 5.79
C ALA A 37 -6.76 4.31 4.52
N MET A 38 -6.22 3.28 3.86
CA MET A 38 -6.87 2.67 2.69
C MET A 38 -8.24 2.05 3.01
N HIS A 39 -8.36 1.42 4.18
CA HIS A 39 -9.64 0.87 4.64
C HIS A 39 -10.69 1.96 4.85
N GLU A 40 -10.30 3.09 5.45
CA GLU A 40 -11.18 4.23 5.63
C GLU A 40 -11.58 4.86 4.28
N LEU A 41 -10.66 4.98 3.33
CA LEU A 41 -10.97 5.45 1.97
C LEU A 41 -11.99 4.55 1.27
N ARG A 42 -11.83 3.23 1.41
CA ARG A 42 -12.78 2.25 0.88
C ARG A 42 -14.15 2.37 1.55
N ARG A 43 -14.21 2.65 2.86
CA ARG A 43 -15.48 2.91 3.57
C ARG A 43 -16.16 4.19 3.11
N ALA A 44 -15.41 5.28 2.98
CA ALA A 44 -15.92 6.57 2.55
C ALA A 44 -16.52 6.51 1.13
N THR A 45 -15.92 5.71 0.24
CA THR A 45 -16.36 5.61 -1.17
C THR A 45 -17.41 4.52 -1.42
N ALA A 46 -17.59 3.56 -0.50
CA ALA A 46 -18.50 2.41 -0.66
C ALA A 46 -19.98 2.78 -0.88
N ALA A 47 -20.42 3.96 -0.44
CA ALA A 47 -21.79 4.43 -0.63
C ALA A 47 -22.03 5.13 -1.99
N SER A 48 -20.97 5.44 -2.75
CA SER A 48 -21.07 6.18 -4.01
C SER A 48 -20.83 5.26 -5.23
N ASN A 49 -21.68 5.36 -6.25
CA ASN A 49 -21.44 4.74 -7.57
C ASN A 49 -20.70 5.72 -8.49
N SER A 50 -19.59 6.27 -8.00
CA SER A 50 -18.78 7.24 -8.73
C SER A 50 -17.56 6.58 -9.38
N VAL A 51 -17.00 7.23 -10.41
CA VAL A 51 -15.71 6.84 -11.01
C VAL A 51 -14.60 6.74 -9.95
N ALA A 52 -14.62 7.63 -8.94
CA ALA A 52 -13.70 7.56 -7.81
C ALA A 52 -13.84 6.26 -6.99
N ALA A 53 -15.05 5.75 -6.79
CA ALA A 53 -15.28 4.50 -6.06
C ALA A 53 -14.87 3.24 -6.85
N GLU A 54 -14.87 3.29 -8.18
CA GLU A 54 -14.28 2.24 -9.01
C GLU A 54 -12.75 2.24 -8.89
N HIS A 55 -12.10 3.40 -9.04
CA HIS A 55 -10.66 3.54 -8.88
C HIS A 55 -10.13 3.12 -7.51
N VAL A 56 -10.85 3.44 -6.43
CA VAL A 56 -10.49 2.99 -5.07
C VAL A 56 -10.59 1.48 -4.94
N ARG A 57 -11.55 0.82 -5.61
CA ARG A 57 -11.66 -0.64 -5.60
C ARG A 57 -10.50 -1.31 -6.33
N ASP A 58 -10.12 -0.82 -7.50
CA ASP A 58 -8.98 -1.35 -8.25
C ASP A 58 -7.67 -1.16 -7.49
N THR A 59 -7.49 0.03 -6.90
CA THR A 59 -6.32 0.33 -6.07
C THR A 59 -6.29 -0.52 -4.80
N ALA A 60 -7.44 -0.86 -4.22
CA ALA A 60 -7.53 -1.71 -3.03
C ALA A 60 -7.00 -3.13 -3.30
N ALA A 61 -7.29 -3.72 -4.45
CA ALA A 61 -6.79 -5.05 -4.80
C ALA A 61 -5.25 -5.07 -4.91
N THR A 62 -4.67 -4.06 -5.56
CA THR A 62 -3.22 -3.90 -5.63
C THR A 62 -2.63 -3.64 -4.24
N ALA A 63 -3.26 -2.79 -3.45
CA ALA A 63 -2.84 -2.48 -2.09
C ALA A 63 -2.87 -3.71 -1.17
N GLU A 64 -3.87 -4.58 -1.30
CA GLU A 64 -3.91 -5.85 -0.57
C GLU A 64 -2.73 -6.75 -0.98
N SER A 65 -2.48 -6.93 -2.27
CA SER A 65 -1.34 -7.72 -2.76
C SER A 65 0.02 -7.14 -2.32
N GLY A 66 0.22 -5.83 -2.45
CA GLY A 66 1.46 -5.16 -2.02
C GLY A 66 1.69 -5.29 -0.52
N SER A 67 0.63 -5.14 0.29
CA SER A 67 0.72 -5.29 1.74
C SER A 67 1.09 -6.71 2.18
N ALA A 68 0.65 -7.73 1.42
CA ALA A 68 1.00 -9.12 1.68
C ALA A 68 2.49 -9.38 1.36
N ALA A 69 2.98 -8.84 0.24
CA ALA A 69 4.40 -8.95 -0.13
C ALA A 69 5.33 -8.26 0.89
N LEU A 70 4.98 -7.05 1.34
CA LEU A 70 5.75 -6.34 2.36
C LEU A 70 5.80 -7.09 3.69
N ARG A 71 4.71 -7.77 4.07
CA ARG A 71 4.70 -8.64 5.26
C ARG A 71 5.57 -9.88 5.09
N ALA A 72 5.59 -10.48 3.91
CA ALA A 72 6.47 -11.61 3.62
C ALA A 72 7.95 -11.20 3.75
N MET A 73 8.33 -10.08 3.11
CA MET A 73 9.67 -9.50 3.22
C MET A 73 10.05 -9.15 4.67
N ALA A 74 9.10 -8.64 5.47
CA ALA A 74 9.34 -8.44 6.90
C ALA A 74 9.61 -9.75 7.66
N GLY A 75 8.93 -10.84 7.27
CA GLY A 75 9.22 -12.19 7.77
C GLY A 75 10.64 -12.64 7.43
N ASP A 76 11.07 -12.41 6.19
CA ASP A 76 12.42 -12.73 5.73
C ASP A 76 13.48 -11.93 6.48
N VAL A 77 13.26 -10.62 6.69
CA VAL A 77 14.14 -9.77 7.50
C VAL A 77 14.28 -10.32 8.91
N VAL A 78 13.17 -10.69 9.58
CA VAL A 78 13.22 -11.28 10.92
C VAL A 78 13.97 -12.61 10.93
N ALA A 79 13.84 -13.42 9.88
CA ALA A 79 14.62 -14.65 9.75
C ALA A 79 16.11 -14.38 9.57
N MET A 80 16.48 -13.38 8.75
CA MET A 80 17.86 -12.94 8.55
C MET A 80 18.47 -12.34 9.81
N GLU A 81 17.70 -11.58 10.61
CA GLU A 81 18.13 -11.05 11.92
C GLU A 81 18.53 -12.19 12.86
N ARG A 82 17.68 -13.22 12.97
CA ARG A 82 17.97 -14.41 13.78
C ARG A 82 19.18 -15.18 13.26
N ALA A 83 19.31 -15.33 11.94
CA ALA A 83 20.46 -15.98 11.34
C ALA A 83 21.75 -15.18 11.62
N ALA A 84 21.69 -13.85 11.60
CA ALA A 84 22.83 -12.97 11.85
C ALA A 84 23.38 -13.05 13.29
N GLU A 85 22.61 -13.59 14.25
CA GLU A 85 23.09 -13.82 15.63
C GLU A 85 24.18 -14.91 15.70
N VAL A 86 24.15 -15.86 14.77
CA VAL A 86 25.09 -17.01 14.72
C VAL A 86 25.95 -17.02 13.45
N ALA A 87 25.65 -16.14 12.49
CA ALA A 87 26.36 -16.06 11.22
C ALA A 87 27.60 -15.14 11.28
N PRO A 88 28.58 -15.34 10.37
CA PRO A 88 29.74 -14.48 10.25
C PRO A 88 29.37 -13.02 9.93
N ALA A 89 30.19 -12.07 10.39
CA ALA A 89 29.94 -10.63 10.22
C ALA A 89 29.79 -10.18 8.76
N GLN A 90 30.32 -10.95 7.80
CA GLN A 90 30.21 -10.70 6.36
C GLN A 90 28.77 -10.79 5.83
N THR A 91 27.83 -11.37 6.59
CA THR A 91 26.41 -11.46 6.23
C THR A 91 25.60 -10.19 6.58
N ARG A 92 26.16 -9.30 7.41
CA ARG A 92 25.50 -8.06 7.86
C ARG A 92 25.07 -7.12 6.72
N PRO A 93 25.84 -6.91 5.65
CA PRO A 93 25.43 -6.05 4.54
C PRO A 93 24.13 -6.53 3.86
N ALA A 94 23.93 -7.84 3.74
CA ALA A 94 22.72 -8.40 3.14
C ALA A 94 21.49 -8.11 4.01
N LEU A 95 21.61 -8.24 5.33
CA LEU A 95 20.55 -7.86 6.28
C LEU A 95 20.24 -6.36 6.18
N THR A 96 21.26 -5.50 6.16
CA THR A 96 21.07 -4.05 6.01
C THR A 96 20.36 -3.71 4.70
N ALA A 97 20.73 -4.35 3.60
CA ALA A 97 20.07 -4.15 2.31
C ALA A 97 18.60 -4.59 2.34
N ALA A 98 18.29 -5.73 2.95
CA ALA A 98 16.93 -6.21 3.12
C ALA A 98 16.06 -5.26 3.97
N ILE A 99 16.62 -4.71 5.06
CA ILE A 99 15.93 -3.71 5.89
C ILE A 99 15.65 -2.43 5.09
N ALA A 100 16.65 -1.91 4.37
CA ALA A 100 16.48 -0.71 3.53
C ALA A 100 15.43 -0.94 2.43
N ARG A 101 15.42 -2.14 1.85
CA ARG A 101 14.46 -2.53 0.83
C ARG A 101 13.03 -2.56 1.36
N LEU A 102 12.84 -3.10 2.56
CA LEU A 102 11.56 -3.12 3.24
C LEU A 102 11.04 -1.70 3.52
N ASP A 103 11.90 -0.82 4.03
CA ASP A 103 11.53 0.56 4.34
C ASP A 103 11.14 1.36 3.08
N ALA A 104 11.89 1.18 1.99
CA ALA A 104 11.58 1.76 0.69
C ALA A 104 10.23 1.25 0.15
N GLY A 105 9.98 -0.06 0.20
CA GLY A 105 8.70 -0.63 -0.26
C GLY A 105 7.50 -0.13 0.55
N VAL A 106 7.66 0.10 1.86
CA VAL A 106 6.62 0.75 2.68
C VAL A 106 6.42 2.22 2.30
N ALA A 107 7.48 2.95 1.96
CA ALA A 107 7.37 4.32 1.47
C ALA A 107 6.63 4.40 0.12
N ASP A 108 6.89 3.48 -0.80
CA ASP A 108 6.18 3.40 -2.09
C ASP A 108 4.69 3.10 -1.88
N TYR A 109 4.37 2.22 -0.92
CA TYR A 109 2.99 1.94 -0.53
C TYR A 109 2.28 3.18 0.03
N GLU A 110 2.93 3.92 0.93
CA GLU A 110 2.38 5.17 1.47
C GLU A 110 2.16 6.22 0.37
N ALA A 111 3.10 6.34 -0.58
CA ALA A 111 2.98 7.25 -1.71
C ALA A 111 1.80 6.89 -2.63
N MET A 112 1.56 5.59 -2.84
CA MET A 112 0.37 5.11 -3.56
C MET A 112 -0.92 5.52 -2.84
N ILE A 113 -1.02 5.35 -1.51
CA ILE A 113 -2.20 5.79 -0.76
C ILE A 113 -2.38 7.32 -0.84
N ALA A 114 -1.30 8.09 -0.74
CA ALA A 114 -1.36 9.55 -0.86
C ALA A 114 -1.89 10.00 -2.23
N ALA A 115 -1.44 9.37 -3.31
CA ALA A 115 -1.95 9.66 -4.66
C ALA A 115 -3.43 9.27 -4.81
N ALA A 116 -3.90 8.21 -4.14
CA ALA A 116 -5.32 7.83 -4.15
C ALA A 116 -6.19 8.86 -3.44
N VAL A 117 -5.70 9.41 -2.31
CA VAL A 117 -6.36 10.52 -1.61
C VAL A 117 -6.45 11.74 -2.53
N GLU A 118 -5.38 12.08 -3.24
CA GLU A 118 -5.34 13.22 -4.17
C GLU A 118 -6.40 13.08 -5.29
N VAL A 119 -6.50 11.91 -5.93
CA VAL A 119 -7.54 11.63 -6.95
C VAL A 119 -8.95 11.84 -6.39
N ILE A 120 -9.22 11.34 -5.17
CA ILE A 120 -10.53 11.47 -4.54
C ILE A 120 -10.85 12.93 -4.20
N SER A 121 -9.87 13.67 -3.67
CA SER A 121 -10.01 15.09 -3.36
C SER A 121 -10.33 15.91 -4.61
N LEU A 122 -9.59 15.69 -5.70
CA LEU A 122 -9.83 16.35 -7.00
C LEU A 122 -11.23 16.03 -7.55
N ALA A 123 -11.69 14.78 -7.39
CA ALA A 123 -13.03 14.38 -7.80
C ALA A 123 -14.15 14.99 -6.93
N GLY A 124 -13.88 15.19 -5.63
CA GLY A 124 -14.86 15.69 -4.66
C GLY A 124 -15.00 17.22 -4.63
N GLU A 125 -13.92 17.96 -4.89
CA GLU A 125 -13.94 19.43 -4.85
C GLU A 125 -14.68 20.06 -6.03
N GLY A 126 -14.94 19.31 -7.11
CA GLY A 126 -15.65 19.82 -8.28
C GLY A 126 -15.06 21.12 -8.82
N VAL A 127 -13.76 21.37 -8.61
CA VAL A 127 -13.11 22.66 -8.86
C VAL A 127 -13.32 23.04 -10.32
N HIS A 128 -14.22 23.99 -10.60
CA HIS A 128 -14.52 24.50 -11.93
C HIS A 128 -13.35 25.32 -12.51
N ARG A 129 -12.16 24.74 -12.65
CA ARG A 129 -11.26 25.05 -13.76
C ARG A 129 -11.78 24.21 -14.92
N GLY A 130 -12.07 24.83 -16.07
CA GLY A 130 -12.83 24.24 -17.18
C GLY A 130 -12.54 22.75 -17.37
N GLY A 131 -13.59 21.91 -17.47
CA GLY A 131 -13.55 20.45 -17.20
C GLY A 131 -12.53 19.59 -17.99
N HIS A 132 -11.71 20.19 -18.84
CA HIS A 132 -10.50 19.61 -19.40
C HIS A 132 -9.38 19.47 -18.35
N ASP A 133 -9.10 20.53 -17.57
CA ASP A 133 -7.99 20.55 -16.59
C ASP A 133 -8.18 19.50 -15.49
N ILE A 134 -9.39 19.40 -14.92
CA ILE A 134 -9.71 18.42 -13.86
C ILE A 134 -9.53 16.98 -14.37
N ARG A 135 -9.94 16.72 -15.61
CA ARG A 135 -9.85 15.39 -16.21
C ARG A 135 -8.39 15.00 -16.44
N ASP A 136 -7.55 15.95 -16.83
CA ASP A 136 -6.13 15.74 -17.03
C ASP A 136 -5.38 15.53 -15.71
N ASP A 137 -5.71 16.30 -14.67
CA ASP A 137 -5.16 16.11 -13.32
C ASP A 137 -5.52 14.72 -12.75
N ILE A 138 -6.79 14.31 -12.87
CA ILE A 138 -7.24 12.97 -12.46
C ILE A 138 -6.51 11.88 -13.25
N ARG A 139 -6.35 12.06 -14.57
CA ARG A 139 -5.63 11.11 -15.43
C ARG A 139 -4.17 10.98 -15.02
N HIS A 140 -3.47 12.08 -14.81
CA HIS A 140 -2.07 12.09 -14.38
C HIS A 140 -1.88 11.41 -13.02
N ALA A 141 -2.74 11.73 -12.05
CA ALA A 141 -2.71 11.09 -10.73
C ALA A 141 -3.03 9.58 -10.81
N THR A 142 -3.96 9.18 -11.68
CA THR A 142 -4.28 7.77 -11.95
C THR A 142 -3.12 7.03 -12.62
N ASP A 143 -2.45 7.65 -13.59
CA ASP A 143 -1.29 7.04 -14.26
C ASP A 143 -0.12 6.88 -13.28
N ARG A 144 0.08 7.87 -12.39
CA ARG A 144 1.04 7.76 -11.28
C ARG A 144 0.69 6.61 -10.33
N LEU A 145 -0.59 6.46 -9.95
CA LEU A 145 -1.07 5.34 -9.14
C LEU A 145 -0.82 4.00 -9.82
N ARG A 146 -1.10 3.90 -11.13
CA ARG A 146 -0.87 2.69 -11.91
C ARG A 146 0.61 2.33 -11.97
N GLY A 147 1.49 3.30 -12.22
CA GLY A 147 2.94 3.06 -12.22
C GLY A 147 3.47 2.60 -10.86
N LEU A 148 2.98 3.17 -9.76
CA LEU A 148 3.33 2.71 -8.41
C LEU A 148 2.80 1.30 -8.13
N ALA A 149 1.54 1.03 -8.51
CA ALA A 149 0.90 -0.28 -8.38
C ALA A 149 1.66 -1.36 -9.17
N GLU A 150 2.07 -1.06 -10.39
CA GLU A 150 2.88 -1.94 -11.25
C GLU A 150 4.27 -2.16 -10.66
N GLY A 151 4.93 -1.11 -10.14
CA GLY A 151 6.22 -1.23 -9.45
C GLY A 151 6.13 -2.15 -8.21
N LEU A 152 5.09 -1.98 -7.40
CA LEU A 152 4.83 -2.86 -6.24
C LEU A 152 4.52 -4.30 -6.67
N ALA A 153 3.79 -4.50 -7.78
CA ALA A 153 3.54 -5.83 -8.32
C ALA A 153 4.80 -6.47 -8.91
N HIS A 154 5.69 -5.69 -9.51
CA HIS A 154 6.98 -6.15 -10.00
C HIS A 154 7.89 -6.59 -8.84
N PHE A 155 7.85 -5.89 -7.71
CA PHE A 155 8.55 -6.31 -6.49
C PHE A 155 8.10 -7.68 -5.95
N ARG A 156 6.94 -8.19 -6.33
CA ARG A 156 6.51 -9.57 -6.00
C ARG A 156 7.13 -10.62 -6.93
N ASN A 157 7.54 -10.23 -8.14
CA ASN A 157 7.94 -11.15 -9.21
C ASN A 157 9.46 -11.18 -9.47
N ASP A 158 10.24 -10.26 -8.89
CA ASP A 158 11.71 -10.35 -8.92
C ASP A 158 12.21 -11.34 -7.85
N PRO A 159 12.99 -12.38 -8.23
CA PRO A 159 13.52 -13.40 -7.32
C PRO A 159 14.70 -12.91 -6.46
#